data_AF-A0A2S9Q7M8-F1
#
_entry.id   AF-A0A2S9Q7M8-F1
#
_cell.length_a   1.000
_cell.length_b   1.000
_cell.length_c   1.000
_cell.angle_alpha   90.00
_cell.angle_beta   90.00
_cell.angle_gamma   90.00
#
_symmetry.space_group_name_H-M   'P 1'
#
loop_
_entity.id
_entity.type
_entity.pdbx_description
1 polymer ?
#
loop_
_entity_poly.entity_id
_entity_poly.type
_entity_poly.pdbx_seq_one_letter_code
_entity_poly.pdbx_strand_id
1 'polypeptide(L)'
;MASIDQVAAHLNLSARTVDRLISKGALPRAKAGEHDLETCLRSYLQHERAQAIRRVLESRPDAAAIFESLLDSVRMGGPVPVAA
;
A
#
# COMPACT_ATOMS: atom_id res chain seq x y z
N MET A 1 7.00 21.93 1.85
CA MET A 1 6.44 21.99 3.22
C MET A 1 4.96 22.24 3.11
N ALA A 2 4.15 21.23 3.40
CA ALA A 2 2.71 21.23 3.16
C ALA A 2 1.91 21.17 4.46
N SER A 3 0.75 21.84 4.48
CA SER A 3 -0.24 21.69 5.54
C SER A 3 -1.03 20.38 5.39
N ILE A 4 -1.76 19.99 6.43
CA ILE A 4 -2.66 18.82 6.38
C ILE A 4 -3.69 18.97 5.25
N ASP A 5 -4.22 20.17 5.04
CA ASP A 5 -5.19 20.43 3.97
C ASP A 5 -4.56 20.27 2.57
N GLN A 6 -3.29 20.65 2.42
CA GLN A 6 -2.56 20.44 1.17
C GLN A 6 -2.25 18.95 0.93
N VAL A 7 -1.90 18.20 1.97
CA VAL A 7 -1.76 16.74 1.89
C VAL A 7 -3.10 16.09 1.53
N ALA A 8 -4.19 16.54 2.14
CA ALA A 8 -5.54 16.04 1.89
C ALA A 8 -5.96 16.29 0.42
N ALA A 9 -5.76 17.50 -0.08
CA ALA A 9 -6.02 17.84 -1.48
C ALA A 9 -5.14 17.02 -2.44
N HIS A 10 -3.85 16.85 -2.12
CA HIS A 10 -2.91 16.11 -2.96
C HIS A 10 -3.24 14.61 -3.06
N LEU A 11 -3.70 14.01 -1.96
CA LEU A 11 -4.10 12.60 -1.92
C LEU A 11 -5.57 12.38 -2.33
N ASN A 12 -6.30 13.45 -2.62
CA ASN A 12 -7.75 13.45 -2.84
C ASN A 12 -8.54 12.79 -1.69
N LEU A 13 -8.15 13.12 -0.46
CA LEU A 13 -8.73 12.62 0.79
C LEU A 13 -9.30 13.78 1.62
N SER A 14 -10.15 13.45 2.61
CA SER A 14 -10.54 14.44 3.62
C SER A 14 -9.43 14.65 4.65
N ALA A 15 -9.31 15.85 5.22
CA ALA A 15 -8.36 16.14 6.31
C ALA A 15 -8.54 15.18 7.50
N ARG A 16 -9.78 14.80 7.82
CA ARG A 16 -10.10 13.80 8.85
C ARG A 16 -9.57 12.41 8.51
N THR A 17 -9.56 12.04 7.23
CA THR A 17 -8.96 10.78 6.77
C THR A 17 -7.44 10.82 6.90
N VAL A 18 -6.82 11.95 6.55
CA VAL A 18 -5.37 12.16 6.70
C VAL A 18 -4.96 12.04 8.17
N ASP A 19 -5.66 12.71 9.09
CA ASP A 19 -5.40 12.59 10.53
C ASP A 19 -5.53 11.16 11.05
N ARG A 20 -6.53 10.41 10.54
CA ARG A 20 -6.70 9.00 10.87
C ARG A 20 -5.56 8.14 10.35
N LEU A 21 -5.08 8.40 9.13
CA LEU A 21 -3.95 7.68 8.54
C LEU A 21 -2.64 7.97 9.30
N ILE A 22 -2.42 9.23 9.70
CA ILE A 22 -1.30 9.61 10.57
C ILE A 22 -1.39 8.89 11.92
N SER A 23 -2.58 8.85 12.53
CA SER A 23 -2.81 8.18 13.82
C SER A 23 -2.58 6.67 13.75
N LYS A 24 -2.87 6.05 12.60
CA LYS A 24 -2.62 4.63 12.33
C LYS A 24 -1.18 4.33 11.89
N GLY A 25 -0.33 5.34 11.78
CA GLY A 25 1.05 5.20 11.28
C GLY A 25 1.17 4.92 9.78
N ALA A 26 0.09 5.09 9.01
CA ALA A 26 0.08 4.92 7.56
C ALA A 26 0.65 6.14 6.81
N LEU A 27 0.63 7.31 7.46
CA LEU A 27 1.29 8.52 6.98
C LEU A 27 2.31 9.00 8.02
N PRO A 28 3.43 9.61 7.59
CA PRO A 28 4.44 10.13 8.52
C PRO A 28 3.85 11.23 9.41
N ARG A 29 4.14 11.15 10.70
CA ARG A 29 3.88 12.24 11.65
C ARG A 29 4.90 13.34 11.41
N ALA A 30 4.46 14.47 10.88
CA ALA A 30 5.22 15.71 10.84
C ALA A 30 4.53 16.77 11.69
N LYS A 31 5.25 17.82 12.10
CA LYS A 31 4.59 18.99 12.69
C LYS A 31 3.72 19.67 11.64
N ALA A 32 2.74 20.45 12.07
CA ALA A 32 1.89 21.22 11.16
C ALA A 32 2.75 22.09 10.23
N GLY A 33 2.60 21.92 8.91
CA GLY A 33 3.39 22.61 7.89
C GLY A 33 4.69 21.90 7.48
N GLU A 34 5.11 20.84 8.17
CA GLU A 34 6.31 20.06 7.85
C GLU A 34 6.02 18.79 7.03
N HIS A 35 4.78 18.60 6.55
CA HIS A 35 4.51 17.43 5.72
C HIS A 35 5.18 17.57 4.35
N ASP A 36 6.00 16.57 4.02
CA ASP A 36 6.48 16.39 2.65
C ASP A 36 5.45 15.60 1.85
N LEU A 37 4.99 16.18 0.74
CA LEU A 37 3.95 15.61 -0.11
C LEU A 37 4.41 14.31 -0.77
N GLU A 38 5.67 14.26 -1.23
CA GLU A 38 6.19 13.07 -1.90
C GLU A 38 6.30 11.90 -0.93
N THR A 39 6.83 12.15 0.27
CA THR A 39 6.89 11.14 1.34
C THR A 39 5.48 10.70 1.74
N CYS A 40 4.52 11.61 1.90
CA CYS A 40 3.13 11.26 2.23
C CYS A 40 2.49 10.39 1.13
N LEU A 41 2.68 10.74 -0.15
CA LEU A 41 2.18 9.96 -1.28
C LEU A 41 2.78 8.54 -1.28
N ARG A 42 4.09 8.43 -1.08
CA ARG A 42 4.78 7.14 -1.04
C ARG A 42 4.26 6.24 0.08
N SER A 43 4.13 6.80 1.30
CA SER A 43 3.59 6.07 2.44
C SER A 43 2.13 5.66 2.23
N TYR A 44 1.31 6.54 1.65
CA TYR A 44 -0.08 6.24 1.32
C TYR A 44 -0.19 5.08 0.32
N LEU A 45 0.57 5.12 -0.78
CA LEU A 45 0.58 4.04 -1.78
C LEU A 45 1.06 2.71 -1.20
N GLN A 46 2.06 2.73 -0.32
CA GLN A 46 2.53 1.53 0.37
C GLN A 46 1.44 0.96 1.29
N HIS A 47 0.71 1.82 2.00
CA HIS A 47 -0.43 1.42 2.83
C HIS A 47 -1.56 0.78 1.99
N GLU A 48 -1.95 1.42 0.88
CA GLU A 48 -2.99 0.90 0.00
C GLU A 48 -2.59 -0.46 -0.61
N ARG A 49 -1.33 -0.61 -1.04
CA ARG A 49 -0.81 -1.91 -1.51
C ARG A 49 -0.87 -2.98 -0.42
N ALA A 50 -0.45 -2.65 0.80
CA ALA A 50 -0.51 -3.59 1.92
C ALA A 50 -1.95 -4.00 2.24
N GLN A 51 -2.92 -3.08 2.17
CA GLN A 51 -4.33 -3.41 2.33
C GLN A 51 -4.86 -4.28 1.19
N ALA A 52 -4.51 -3.98 -0.06
CA ALA A 52 -4.91 -4.78 -1.21
C ALA A 52 -4.37 -6.22 -1.09
N ILE A 53 -3.09 -6.38 -0.75
CA ILE A 53 -2.47 -7.69 -0.51
C ILE A 53 -3.20 -8.41 0.63
N ARG A 54 -3.47 -7.73 1.74
CA ARG A 54 -4.19 -8.31 2.87
C ARG A 54 -5.58 -8.83 2.47
N ARG A 55 -6.35 -8.05 1.71
CA ARG A 55 -7.68 -8.48 1.21
C ARG A 55 -7.58 -9.69 0.27
N VAL A 56 -6.54 -9.75 -0.56
CA VAL A 56 -6.30 -10.92 -1.42
C VAL A 56 -5.97 -12.15 -0.57
N LEU A 57 -5.08 -12.01 0.41
CA LEU A 57 -4.73 -13.13 1.30
C LEU A 57 -5.91 -13.59 2.17
N GLU A 58 -6.76 -12.67 2.61
CA GLU A 58 -7.98 -13.00 3.37
C GLU A 58 -9.05 -13.70 2.50
N SER A 59 -9.16 -13.34 1.22
CA SER A 59 -10.13 -13.97 0.30
C SER A 59 -9.60 -15.25 -0.36
N ARG A 60 -8.29 -15.41 -0.43
CA ARG A 60 -7.60 -16.56 -1.02
C ARG A 60 -6.43 -17.00 -0.14
N PRO A 61 -6.67 -17.84 0.88
CA PRO A 61 -5.61 -18.33 1.76
C PRO A 61 -4.61 -19.23 1.02
N ASP A 62 -5.02 -19.81 -0.11
CA ASP A 62 -4.22 -20.62 -1.03
C ASP A 62 -3.26 -19.79 -1.91
N ALA A 63 -3.47 -18.46 -2.01
CA ALA A 63 -2.72 -17.61 -2.93
C ALA A 63 -1.21 -17.61 -2.65
N ALA A 64 -0.80 -17.66 -1.38
CA ALA A 64 0.61 -17.71 -1.02
C ALA A 64 1.26 -19.03 -1.47
N ALA A 65 0.58 -20.17 -1.27
CA ALA A 65 1.07 -21.47 -1.69
C ALA A 65 1.18 -21.58 -3.22
N ILE A 66 0.18 -21.04 -3.94
CA ILE A 66 0.20 -20.99 -5.41
C ILE A 66 1.35 -20.11 -5.90
N PHE A 67 1.59 -18.97 -5.27
CA PHE A 67 2.69 -18.08 -5.64
C PHE A 67 4.06 -18.74 -5.45
N GLU A 68 4.30 -19.40 -4.32
CA GLU A 68 5.56 -20.13 -4.10
C GLU A 68 5.74 -21.28 -5.11
N SER A 69 4.68 -22.04 -5.40
CA SER A 69 4.72 -23.09 -6.43
C SER A 69 5.06 -22.53 -7.82
N LEU A 70 4.56 -21.34 -8.17
CA LEU A 70 4.91 -20.64 -9.41
C LEU A 70 6.36 -20.17 -9.41
N LEU A 71 6.84 -19.59 -8.31
CA LEU A 71 8.24 -19.15 -8.19
C LEU A 71 9.21 -20.31 -8.33
N ASP A 72 8.93 -21.43 -7.68
CA ASP A 72 9.76 -22.63 -7.79
C ASP A 72 9.73 -23.20 -9.22
N SER A 73 8.57 -23.17 -9.90
CA SER A 73 8.49 -23.56 -11.31
C SER A 73 9.38 -22.67 -12.20
N VAL A 74 9.38 -21.35 -11.98
CA VAL A 74 10.24 -20.41 -12.70
C VAL A 74 11.73 -20.67 -12.40
N ARG A 75 12.09 -20.88 -11.12
CA ARG A 75 13.47 -21.18 -10.71
C ARG A 75 14.01 -22.47 -11.33
N MET A 76 13.15 -23.46 -11.51
CA MET A 76 13.48 -24.75 -12.10
C MET A 76 13.43 -24.75 -13.64
N GLY A 77 13.16 -23.59 -14.27
CA GLY A 77 13.05 -23.48 -15.73
C GLY A 77 11.80 -24.14 -16.32
N GLY A 78 10.79 -24.40 -15.49
CA GLY A 78 9.52 -24.99 -15.90
C GLY A 78 8.57 -23.98 -16.56
N PRO A 79 7.58 -24.46 -17.34
CA PRO A 79 6.60 -23.58 -17.96
C PRO A 79 5.71 -22.92 -16.91
N VAL A 80 5.46 -21.61 -17.06
CA VAL A 80 4.50 -20.89 -16.21
C VAL A 80 3.09 -21.27 -16.64
N PRO A 81 2.27 -21.90 -15.78
CA PRO A 81 0.89 -22.22 -16.11
C PRO A 81 0.08 -20.93 -16.15
N VAL A 82 -0.21 -20.44 -17.36
CA VAL A 82 -1.18 -19.37 -17.58
C VAL A 82 -2.56 -20.03 -17.60
N ALA A 83 -3.37 -19.79 -16.56
CA ALA A 83 -4.75 -20.24 -16.56
C ALA A 83 -5.48 -19.56 -17.74
N ALA A 84 -6.05 -20.39 -18.62
CA ALA A 84 -6.88 -19.98 -19.75
C ALA A 84 -8.26 -19.48 -19.29
#